data_AF-A0A351DQH8-F1
#
_entry.id   AF-A0A351DQH8-F1
#
_cell.length_a   1.000
_cell.length_b   1.000
_cell.length_c   1.000
_cell.angle_alpha   90.00
_cell.angle_beta   90.00
_cell.angle_gamma   90.00
#
_symmetry.space_group_name_H-M   'P 1'
#
loop_
_entity.id
_entity.type
_entity.pdbx_description
1 polymer ?
#
loop_
_entity_poly.entity_id
_entity_poly.type
_entity_poly.pdbx_seq_one_letter_code
_entity_poly.pdbx_strand_id
1 'polypeptide(L)'
;VGAFARLNLIKNTQNIEYATWTQECTADQAAALAAAQDNPAVDAARVDCAGQWFKTWENSGLLAWMDKNGDGKIQIANGAAFKGKPSFDGENRGASGERLLKNEAVPAPAGQAIENEVYFDRDIIVLANPEIASLPNWVIALIAAGGLAAALSTAAGLLLVISSSISHDLLGRVMFKDAETDKSKLSDSQELMAARVAAAVAIGVAGYLGINPPAFVAQVVAFAFGLAAASFFPVIINGVFDKRMNKEGAIAGMAVGLAFTFIYIVLNVFVDKTGTYTMFGIKATGIGTVGMLLHFVVAYFVSRATAAPPQDIQDMVENIRIPRGAAPSTHAH
;
A
#
# COMPACT_ATOMS: atom_id res chain seq x y z
N VAL A 1 4.99 -11.88 5.33
CA VAL A 1 5.71 -10.97 6.25
C VAL A 1 4.92 -10.70 7.53
N GLY A 2 3.71 -10.11 7.47
CA GLY A 2 2.94 -9.74 8.67
C GLY A 2 2.61 -10.88 9.66
N ALA A 3 2.28 -12.08 9.16
CA ALA A 3 2.00 -13.23 10.03
C ALA A 3 3.24 -13.71 10.81
N PHE A 4 4.40 -13.76 10.16
CA PHE A 4 5.68 -14.13 10.81
C PHE A 4 6.14 -13.05 11.79
N ALA A 5 5.93 -11.77 11.49
CA ALA A 5 6.27 -10.69 12.40
C ALA A 5 5.43 -10.74 13.70
N ARG A 6 4.13 -11.09 13.61
CA ARG A 6 3.29 -11.31 14.80
C ARG A 6 3.75 -12.51 15.63
N LEU A 7 4.21 -13.58 14.98
CA LEU A 7 4.75 -14.74 15.69
C LEU A 7 6.06 -14.41 16.41
N ASN A 8 6.98 -13.69 15.74
CA ASN A 8 8.22 -13.21 16.35
C ASN A 8 7.94 -12.31 17.56
N LEU A 9 6.98 -11.39 17.42
CA LEU A 9 6.56 -10.53 18.51
C LEU A 9 6.11 -11.35 19.71
N ILE A 10 5.13 -12.24 19.55
CA ILE A 10 4.61 -13.06 20.66
C ILE A 10 5.75 -13.90 21.26
N LYS A 11 6.56 -14.56 20.43
CA LYS A 11 7.69 -15.37 20.92
C LYS A 11 8.65 -14.56 21.79
N ASN A 12 8.91 -13.31 21.42
CA ASN A 12 9.96 -12.50 22.03
C ASN A 12 9.48 -11.58 23.15
N THR A 13 8.17 -11.40 23.34
CA THR A 13 7.62 -10.54 24.41
C THR A 13 6.71 -11.27 25.38
N GLN A 14 6.21 -12.46 25.05
CA GLN A 14 5.27 -13.19 25.92
C GLN A 14 5.92 -13.56 27.26
N ASN A 15 5.23 -13.22 28.35
CA ASN A 15 5.57 -13.54 29.74
C ASN A 15 6.96 -13.04 30.14
N ILE A 16 7.34 -11.84 29.68
CA ILE A 16 8.57 -11.15 30.05
C ILE A 16 8.25 -10.06 31.05
N GLU A 17 9.09 -9.92 32.07
CA GLU A 17 8.97 -8.87 33.09
C GLU A 17 9.37 -7.51 32.52
N TYR A 18 8.39 -6.60 32.46
CA TYR A 18 8.51 -5.35 31.72
C TYR A 18 9.66 -4.48 32.25
N ALA A 19 9.74 -4.32 33.56
CA ALA A 19 10.69 -3.41 34.20
C ALA A 19 12.14 -3.81 33.93
N THR A 20 12.49 -5.09 34.09
CA THR A 20 13.88 -5.58 33.90
C THR A 20 14.24 -5.70 32.42
N TRP A 21 13.28 -6.01 31.57
CA TRP A 21 13.53 -6.18 30.15
C TRP A 21 13.67 -4.85 29.41
N THR A 22 12.97 -3.80 29.84
CA THR A 22 13.01 -2.47 29.22
C THR A 22 13.95 -1.48 29.93
N GLN A 23 14.73 -1.91 30.91
CA GLN A 23 15.72 -1.06 31.58
C GLN A 23 16.95 -0.81 30.70
N GLU A 24 17.65 0.30 30.91
CA GLU A 24 18.91 0.55 30.20
C GLU A 24 19.95 -0.53 30.53
N CYS A 25 20.67 -1.02 29.52
CA CYS A 25 21.69 -2.03 29.74
C CYS A 25 22.86 -1.46 30.54
N THR A 26 23.25 -2.14 31.60
CA THR A 26 24.60 -1.97 32.17
C THR A 26 25.66 -2.46 31.17
N ALA A 27 26.93 -2.05 31.34
CA ALA A 27 28.01 -2.46 30.44
C ALA A 27 28.14 -4.00 30.33
N ASP A 28 27.98 -4.71 31.44
CA ASP A 28 28.04 -6.17 31.48
C ASP A 28 26.86 -6.82 30.77
N GLN A 29 25.64 -6.29 30.97
CA GLN A 29 24.44 -6.77 30.27
C GLN A 29 24.51 -6.49 28.77
N ALA A 30 25.05 -5.34 28.36
CA ALA A 30 25.26 -5.03 26.94
C ALA A 30 26.25 -6.01 26.29
N ALA A 31 27.33 -6.38 26.98
CA ALA A 31 28.27 -7.39 26.52
C ALA A 31 27.62 -8.80 26.44
N ALA A 32 26.79 -9.16 27.44
CA ALA A 32 26.05 -10.42 27.44
C ALA A 32 25.01 -10.49 26.31
N LEU A 33 24.31 -9.39 26.04
CA LEU A 33 23.37 -9.28 24.91
C LEU A 33 24.09 -9.43 23.57
N ALA A 34 25.23 -8.76 23.40
CA ALA A 34 26.05 -8.92 22.19
C ALA A 34 26.52 -10.37 21.99
N ALA A 35 26.98 -11.02 23.06
CA ALA A 35 27.35 -12.43 23.01
C ALA A 35 26.15 -13.36 22.70
N ALA A 36 24.96 -13.02 23.18
CA ALA A 36 23.74 -13.76 22.86
C ALA A 36 23.31 -13.59 21.39
N GLN A 37 23.54 -12.42 20.78
CA GLN A 37 23.25 -12.17 19.37
C GLN A 37 24.08 -13.06 18.44
N ASP A 38 25.30 -13.42 18.84
CA ASP A 38 26.19 -14.31 18.09
C ASP A 38 25.96 -15.81 18.40
N ASN A 39 25.14 -16.14 19.41
CA ASN A 39 24.87 -17.51 19.83
C ASN A 39 23.43 -17.93 19.53
N PRO A 40 23.18 -18.75 18.49
CA PRO A 40 21.83 -19.18 18.12
C PRO A 40 21.13 -20.06 19.17
N ALA A 41 21.85 -20.55 20.19
CA ALA A 41 21.25 -21.30 21.30
C ALA A 41 20.61 -20.39 22.37
N VAL A 42 20.88 -19.08 22.36
CA VAL A 42 20.33 -18.11 23.30
C VAL A 42 19.36 -17.18 22.58
N ASP A 43 18.16 -16.99 23.13
CA ASP A 43 17.21 -16.03 22.57
C ASP A 43 17.58 -14.61 23.05
N ALA A 44 18.44 -13.94 22.28
CA ALA A 44 18.92 -12.59 22.58
C ALA A 44 17.77 -11.59 22.84
N ALA A 45 16.62 -11.79 22.20
CA ALA A 45 15.45 -10.91 22.36
C ALA A 45 14.79 -11.00 23.73
N ARG A 46 15.03 -12.08 24.48
CA ARG A 46 14.46 -12.31 25.81
C ARG A 46 15.44 -12.00 26.95
N VAL A 47 16.66 -11.57 26.64
CA VAL A 47 17.65 -11.15 27.64
C VAL A 47 17.17 -9.85 28.29
N ASP A 48 17.40 -9.68 29.59
CA ASP A 48 17.14 -8.40 30.28
C ASP A 48 17.78 -7.24 29.52
N CYS A 49 17.20 -6.05 29.59
CA CYS A 49 17.58 -4.85 28.84
C CYS A 49 17.43 -4.89 27.30
N ALA A 50 17.12 -6.04 26.68
CA ALA A 50 16.89 -6.13 25.23
C ALA A 50 15.61 -5.43 24.75
N GLY A 51 14.71 -5.08 25.67
CA GLY A 51 13.40 -4.48 25.40
C GLY A 51 13.38 -2.96 25.21
N GLN A 52 14.52 -2.30 25.04
CA GLN A 52 14.58 -0.85 24.84
C GLN A 52 13.69 -0.36 23.70
N TRP A 53 13.63 -1.13 22.61
CA TRP A 53 12.77 -0.83 21.47
C TRP A 53 11.29 -0.69 21.89
N PHE A 54 10.82 -1.50 22.84
CA PHE A 54 9.44 -1.48 23.30
C PHE A 54 9.08 -0.10 23.87
N LYS A 55 9.97 0.48 24.69
CA LYS A 55 9.83 1.84 25.22
C LYS A 55 9.92 2.90 24.13
N THR A 56 10.80 2.74 23.14
CA THR A 56 10.91 3.68 22.01
C THR A 56 9.59 3.79 21.25
N TRP A 57 8.95 2.65 20.94
CA TRP A 57 7.67 2.63 20.24
C TRP A 57 6.48 2.98 21.14
N GLU A 58 6.58 2.75 22.45
CA GLU A 58 5.60 3.23 23.43
C GLU A 58 5.61 4.76 23.55
N ASN A 59 6.80 5.37 23.54
CA ASN A 59 6.98 6.81 23.58
C ASN A 59 6.47 7.49 22.29
N SER A 60 6.60 6.83 21.14
CA SER A 60 6.00 7.33 19.88
C SER A 60 4.48 7.18 19.83
N GLY A 61 3.90 6.39 20.75
CA GLY A 61 2.48 6.12 20.86
C GLY A 61 1.92 5.11 19.86
N LEU A 62 2.80 4.41 19.13
CA LEU A 62 2.45 3.37 18.16
C LEU A 62 2.44 1.97 18.78
N LEU A 63 2.86 1.87 20.04
CA LEU A 63 2.78 0.70 20.89
C LEU A 63 2.20 1.15 22.23
N ALA A 64 1.43 0.29 22.90
CA ALA A 64 1.12 0.53 24.31
C ALA A 64 0.87 -0.79 25.04
N TRP A 65 1.22 -0.82 26.32
CA TRP A 65 0.93 -1.94 27.21
C TRP A 65 0.07 -1.47 28.37
N MET A 66 -0.88 -2.32 28.77
CA MET A 66 -1.75 -2.13 29.92
C MET A 66 -1.70 -3.40 30.75
N ASP A 67 -1.01 -3.36 31.87
CA ASP A 67 -1.01 -4.46 32.84
C ASP A 67 -2.42 -4.59 33.44
N LYS A 68 -3.12 -5.69 33.14
CA LYS A 68 -4.50 -5.89 33.60
C LYS A 68 -4.57 -6.74 34.85
N ASN A 69 -3.58 -7.60 35.07
CA ASN A 69 -3.56 -8.56 36.17
C ASN A 69 -2.60 -8.13 37.30
N GLY A 70 -1.81 -7.09 37.09
CA GLY A 70 -0.87 -6.51 38.05
C GLY A 70 0.39 -7.36 38.27
N ASP A 71 0.73 -8.26 37.35
CA ASP A 71 1.87 -9.18 37.48
C ASP A 71 3.19 -8.60 36.93
N GLY A 72 3.15 -7.43 36.29
CA GLY A 72 4.31 -6.75 35.71
C GLY A 72 4.89 -7.45 34.46
N LYS A 73 4.19 -8.44 33.90
CA LYS A 73 4.65 -9.24 32.76
C LYS A 73 3.79 -9.00 31.53
N ILE A 74 4.44 -8.92 30.39
CA ILE A 74 3.76 -8.67 29.13
C ILE A 74 2.98 -9.92 28.69
N GLN A 75 1.66 -9.81 28.55
CA GLN A 75 0.82 -10.88 28.01
C GLN A 75 0.14 -10.48 26.69
N ILE A 76 0.38 -11.27 25.64
CA ILE A 76 -0.25 -11.11 24.33
C ILE A 76 -1.19 -12.28 24.06
N ALA A 77 -2.43 -11.96 23.71
CA ALA A 77 -3.46 -12.95 23.44
C ALA A 77 -4.42 -12.46 22.33
N ASN A 78 -5.48 -13.23 22.05
CA ASN A 78 -6.51 -12.75 21.13
C ASN A 78 -7.41 -11.71 21.81
N GLY A 79 -7.94 -10.78 21.01
CA GLY A 79 -8.75 -9.65 21.49
C GLY A 79 -7.96 -8.34 21.53
N ALA A 80 -8.68 -7.23 21.74
CA ALA A 80 -8.07 -5.93 21.94
C ALA A 80 -7.58 -5.81 23.39
N ALA A 81 -6.45 -5.13 23.61
CA ALA A 81 -6.01 -4.82 24.96
C ALA A 81 -6.96 -3.82 25.63
N PHE A 82 -7.31 -2.77 24.91
CA PHE A 82 -8.20 -1.72 25.38
C PHE A 82 -8.96 -1.13 24.19
N LYS A 83 -9.96 -0.29 24.48
CA LYS A 83 -10.85 0.27 23.46
C LYS A 83 -10.14 1.35 22.64
N GLY A 84 -10.07 1.13 21.33
CA GLY A 84 -9.57 2.11 20.36
C GLY A 84 -8.04 2.19 20.26
N LYS A 85 -7.53 3.31 19.73
CA LYS A 85 -6.09 3.61 19.69
C LYS A 85 -5.60 4.07 21.07
N PRO A 86 -4.29 3.92 21.38
CA PRO A 86 -3.71 4.37 22.64
C PRO A 86 -3.99 5.84 22.93
N SER A 87 -4.44 6.15 24.14
CA SER A 87 -4.67 7.49 24.68
C SER A 87 -3.90 7.60 25.99
N PHE A 88 -2.67 8.08 25.93
CA PHE A 88 -1.80 8.18 27.10
C PHE A 88 -2.21 9.29 28.06
N ASP A 89 -1.99 9.07 29.35
CA ASP A 89 -2.15 10.07 30.40
C ASP A 89 -0.91 10.96 30.53
N GLY A 90 -0.61 11.70 29.45
CA GLY A 90 0.57 12.56 29.39
C GLY A 90 1.88 11.78 29.51
N GLU A 91 2.70 12.17 30.49
CA GLU A 91 3.99 11.55 30.80
C GLU A 91 3.96 10.66 32.05
N ASN A 92 2.79 10.42 32.64
CA ASN A 92 2.68 9.58 33.83
C ASN A 92 3.12 8.14 33.51
N ARG A 93 3.92 7.55 34.40
CA ARG A 93 4.42 6.18 34.30
C ARG A 93 3.85 5.32 35.42
N GLY A 94 3.57 4.06 35.13
CA GLY A 94 3.07 3.09 36.10
C GLY A 94 4.17 2.41 36.90
N ALA A 95 3.82 1.35 37.63
CA ALA A 95 4.71 0.70 38.60
C ALA A 95 5.91 -0.01 37.94
N SER A 96 5.76 -0.47 36.71
CA SER A 96 6.81 -1.13 35.93
C SER A 96 7.58 -0.15 35.04
N GLY A 97 7.20 1.14 35.02
CA GLY A 97 7.79 2.18 34.18
C GLY A 97 7.15 2.33 32.79
N GLU A 98 6.00 1.70 32.57
CA GLU A 98 5.15 1.79 31.38
C GLU A 98 4.37 3.11 31.33
N ARG A 99 3.95 3.53 30.14
CA ARG A 99 3.10 4.73 30.01
C ARG A 99 1.66 4.43 30.39
N LEU A 100 1.10 5.23 31.30
CA LEU A 100 -0.28 5.07 31.70
C LEU A 100 -1.25 5.46 30.59
N LEU A 101 -2.33 4.69 30.47
CA LEU A 101 -3.37 4.85 29.46
C LEU A 101 -4.69 5.31 30.10
N LYS A 102 -5.43 6.16 29.40
CA LYS A 102 -6.81 6.56 29.72
C LYS A 102 -7.86 5.61 29.13
N ASN A 103 -7.42 4.67 28.30
CA ASN A 103 -8.32 3.76 27.62
C ASN A 103 -9.01 2.81 28.61
N GLU A 104 -10.23 2.43 28.27
CA GLU A 104 -10.96 1.37 28.98
C GLU A 104 -10.41 0.00 28.57
N ALA A 105 -10.06 -0.82 29.56
CA ALA A 105 -9.62 -2.20 29.35
C ALA A 105 -10.73 -3.03 28.71
N VAL A 106 -10.37 -3.88 27.74
CA VAL A 106 -11.31 -4.82 27.13
C VAL A 106 -11.07 -6.22 27.71
N PRO A 107 -12.08 -6.88 28.29
CA PRO A 107 -11.91 -8.20 28.87
C PRO A 107 -11.60 -9.24 27.79
N ALA A 108 -10.96 -10.34 28.20
CA ALA A 108 -10.66 -11.43 27.27
C ALA A 108 -11.93 -12.04 26.64
N PRO A 109 -11.87 -12.50 25.38
CA PRO A 109 -12.93 -13.30 24.79
C PRO A 109 -13.24 -14.55 25.64
N ALA A 110 -14.51 -14.97 25.66
CA ALA A 110 -14.96 -16.13 26.43
C ALA A 110 -14.15 -17.39 26.09
N GLY A 111 -13.63 -18.08 27.12
CA GLY A 111 -12.83 -19.31 26.97
C GLY A 111 -11.32 -19.10 26.88
N GLN A 112 -10.81 -17.88 27.07
CA GLN A 112 -9.38 -17.57 27.05
C GLN A 112 -8.82 -17.41 28.47
N ALA A 113 -7.65 -18.01 28.75
CA ALA A 113 -7.04 -18.03 30.09
C ALA A 113 -6.15 -16.81 30.39
N ILE A 114 -5.62 -16.15 29.36
CA ILE A 114 -4.78 -14.96 29.47
C ILE A 114 -5.45 -13.79 28.75
N GLU A 115 -5.29 -12.57 29.24
CA GLU A 115 -5.83 -11.39 28.56
C GLU A 115 -4.80 -10.83 27.57
N ASN A 116 -5.26 -10.19 26.49
CA ASN A 116 -4.35 -9.41 25.67
C ASN A 116 -4.09 -8.08 26.38
N GLU A 117 -2.84 -7.69 26.55
CA GLU A 117 -2.44 -6.46 27.24
C GLU A 117 -1.70 -5.47 26.34
N VAL A 118 -1.31 -5.90 25.14
CA VAL A 118 -0.50 -5.08 24.24
C VAL A 118 -1.29 -4.65 23.02
N TYR A 119 -1.18 -3.36 22.70
CA TYR A 119 -1.56 -2.78 21.43
C TYR A 119 -0.31 -2.55 20.58
N PHE A 120 -0.35 -3.01 19.34
CA PHE A 120 0.65 -2.72 18.31
C PHE A 120 -0.01 -2.09 17.11
N ASP A 121 0.47 -0.91 16.70
CA ASP A 121 0.07 -0.35 15.42
C ASP A 121 0.60 -1.24 14.28
N ARG A 122 -0.26 -1.46 13.28
CA ARG A 122 0.05 -2.38 12.17
C ARG A 122 1.12 -1.80 11.26
N ASP A 123 1.26 -0.47 11.24
CA ASP A 123 2.16 0.22 10.33
C ASP A 123 3.62 0.16 10.80
N ILE A 124 3.87 -0.12 12.09
CA ILE A 124 5.23 -0.22 12.64
C ILE A 124 5.81 -1.63 12.63
N ILE A 125 4.97 -2.66 12.45
CA ILE A 125 5.38 -4.06 12.68
C ILE A 125 6.57 -4.48 11.81
N VAL A 126 6.68 -3.93 10.59
CA VAL A 126 7.78 -4.23 9.68
C VAL A 126 9.08 -3.53 10.10
N LEU A 127 8.97 -2.29 10.58
CA LEU A 127 10.12 -1.49 11.02
C LEU A 127 10.64 -1.93 12.39
N ALA A 128 9.76 -2.38 13.28
CA ALA A 128 10.12 -2.87 14.61
C ALA A 128 10.63 -4.32 14.59
N ASN A 129 10.32 -5.13 13.57
CA ASN A 129 10.69 -6.55 13.55
C ASN A 129 12.21 -6.83 13.66
N PRO A 130 13.10 -6.06 13.02
CA PRO A 130 14.55 -6.18 13.26
C PRO A 130 14.96 -5.95 14.71
N GLU A 131 14.31 -5.00 15.40
CA GLU A 131 14.55 -4.70 16.82
C GLU A 131 13.96 -5.79 17.73
N ILE A 132 12.76 -6.29 17.41
CA ILE A 132 12.10 -7.42 18.09
C ILE A 132 12.98 -8.67 18.04
N ALA A 133 13.69 -8.89 16.93
CA ALA A 133 14.61 -10.01 16.76
C ALA A 133 16.00 -9.75 17.37
N SER A 134 16.20 -8.60 18.02
CA SER A 134 17.48 -8.15 18.57
C SER A 134 18.62 -8.24 17.57
N LEU A 135 18.39 -7.82 16.32
CA LEU A 135 19.46 -7.76 15.33
C LEU A 135 20.44 -6.62 15.61
N PRO A 136 21.70 -6.70 15.13
CA PRO A 136 22.66 -5.62 15.29
C PRO A 136 22.18 -4.29 14.67
N ASN A 137 22.58 -3.17 15.28
CA ASN A 137 22.16 -1.81 14.86
C ASN A 137 22.41 -1.50 13.38
N TRP A 138 23.49 -2.02 12.79
CA TRP A 138 23.78 -1.81 11.38
C TRP A 138 22.76 -2.51 10.46
N VAL A 139 22.21 -3.66 10.87
CA VAL A 139 21.14 -4.37 10.14
C VAL A 139 19.85 -3.58 10.21
N ILE A 140 19.49 -3.09 11.40
CA ILE A 140 18.31 -2.25 11.61
C ILE A 140 18.40 -0.99 10.74
N ALA A 141 19.55 -0.32 10.75
CA ALA A 141 19.80 0.86 9.92
C ALA A 141 19.71 0.56 8.42
N LEU A 142 20.25 -0.58 7.96
CA LEU A 142 20.17 -0.99 6.55
C LEU A 142 18.73 -1.26 6.11
N ILE A 143 17.92 -1.91 6.95
CA ILE A 143 16.50 -2.18 6.68
C ILE A 143 15.70 -0.88 6.64
N ALA A 144 15.92 0.02 7.61
CA ALA A 144 15.29 1.35 7.63
C ALA A 144 15.65 2.17 6.38
N ALA A 145 16.93 2.19 6.00
CA ALA A 145 17.40 2.86 4.79
C ALA A 145 16.78 2.25 3.52
N GLY A 146 16.70 0.92 3.44
CA GLY A 146 16.05 0.22 2.34
C GLY A 146 14.56 0.54 2.21
N GLY A 147 13.83 0.60 3.33
CA GLY A 147 12.42 0.99 3.36
C GLY A 147 12.20 2.43 2.87
N LEU A 148 13.03 3.37 3.34
CA LEU A 148 12.99 4.76 2.88
C LEU A 148 13.33 4.86 1.38
N ALA A 149 14.36 4.15 0.92
CA ALA A 149 14.78 4.14 -0.48
C ALA A 149 13.68 3.59 -1.40
N ALA A 150 12.98 2.52 -1.00
CA ALA A 150 11.87 1.96 -1.76
C ALA A 150 10.69 2.93 -1.90
N ALA A 151 10.33 3.62 -0.80
CA ALA A 151 9.27 4.63 -0.79
C ALA A 151 9.64 5.82 -1.72
N LEU A 152 10.87 6.32 -1.61
CA LEU A 152 11.37 7.42 -2.43
C LEU A 152 11.48 7.05 -3.92
N SER A 153 11.91 5.82 -4.23
CA SER A 153 11.99 5.33 -5.61
C SER A 153 10.61 5.30 -6.28
N THR A 154 9.59 4.82 -5.56
CA THR A 154 8.21 4.79 -6.06
C THR A 154 7.66 6.20 -6.24
N ALA A 155 7.88 7.09 -5.26
CA ALA A 155 7.43 8.48 -5.32
C ALA A 155 8.07 9.23 -6.51
N ALA A 156 9.38 9.10 -6.70
CA ALA A 156 10.08 9.71 -7.83
C ALA A 156 9.56 9.20 -9.18
N GLY A 157 9.36 7.89 -9.31
CA GLY A 157 8.79 7.29 -10.52
C GLY A 157 7.39 7.80 -10.85
N LEU A 158 6.49 7.82 -9.86
CA LEU A 158 5.12 8.32 -10.05
C LEU A 158 5.09 9.84 -10.35
N LEU A 159 5.98 10.62 -9.74
CA LEU A 159 6.12 12.05 -10.04
C LEU A 159 6.57 12.29 -11.48
N LEU A 160 7.51 11.50 -11.99
CA LEU A 160 7.93 11.56 -13.40
C LEU A 160 6.76 11.23 -14.33
N VAL A 161 5.98 10.19 -14.02
CA VAL A 161 4.78 9.82 -14.82
C VAL A 161 3.74 10.94 -14.82
N ILE A 162 3.41 11.52 -13.66
CA ILE A 162 2.48 12.66 -13.58
C ILE A 162 3.00 13.85 -14.39
N SER A 163 4.29 14.15 -14.23
CA SER A 163 4.96 15.26 -14.90
C SER A 163 4.89 15.12 -16.42
N SER A 164 5.27 13.95 -16.97
CA SER A 164 5.24 13.68 -18.41
C SER A 164 3.81 13.60 -18.96
N SER A 165 2.87 13.02 -18.22
CA SER A 165 1.48 12.94 -18.67
C SER A 165 0.81 14.32 -18.71
N ILE A 166 1.19 15.24 -17.83
CA ILE A 166 0.67 16.62 -17.90
C ILE A 166 1.37 17.41 -19.02
N SER A 167 2.71 17.35 -19.12
CA SER A 167 3.44 18.15 -20.10
C SER A 167 3.30 17.65 -21.54
N HIS A 168 3.47 16.34 -21.75
CA HIS A 168 3.50 15.74 -23.08
C HIS A 168 2.11 15.32 -23.54
N ASP A 169 1.41 14.50 -22.73
CA ASP A 169 0.14 13.90 -23.17
C ASP A 169 -0.98 14.95 -23.16
N LEU A 170 -1.18 15.66 -22.05
CA LEU A 170 -2.28 16.63 -21.92
C LEU A 170 -1.96 17.96 -22.62
N LEU A 171 -0.85 18.60 -22.26
CA LEU A 171 -0.50 19.91 -22.81
C LEU A 171 -0.05 19.79 -24.27
N GLY A 172 0.94 18.96 -24.57
CA GLY A 172 1.50 18.86 -25.92
C GLY A 172 0.58 18.18 -26.94
N ARG A 173 0.03 17.01 -26.61
CA ARG A 173 -0.72 16.16 -27.56
C ARG A 173 -2.23 16.43 -27.58
N VAL A 174 -2.80 17.05 -26.55
CA VAL A 174 -4.25 17.35 -26.49
C VAL A 174 -4.53 18.85 -26.61
N MET A 175 -3.95 19.71 -25.75
CA MET A 175 -4.35 21.13 -25.67
C MET A 175 -3.63 22.04 -26.68
N PHE A 176 -2.32 21.86 -26.87
CA PHE A 176 -1.49 22.67 -27.76
C PHE A 176 -1.10 21.92 -29.04
N LYS A 177 -1.90 20.94 -29.44
CA LYS A 177 -1.69 20.20 -30.67
C LYS A 177 -1.92 21.10 -31.89
N ASP A 178 -1.00 21.04 -32.83
CA ASP A 178 -1.12 21.69 -34.13
C ASP A 178 -1.96 20.81 -35.07
N ALA A 179 -3.00 21.41 -35.65
CA ALA A 179 -3.95 20.70 -36.51
C ALA A 179 -3.40 20.38 -37.90
N GLU A 180 -2.38 21.12 -38.36
CA GLU A 180 -1.79 20.94 -39.69
C GLU A 180 -0.55 20.05 -39.66
N THR A 181 0.26 20.15 -38.61
CA THR A 181 1.54 19.43 -38.49
C THR A 181 1.50 18.22 -37.56
N ASP A 182 0.39 17.99 -36.85
CA ASP A 182 0.18 16.92 -35.85
C ASP A 182 1.20 16.96 -34.67
N LYS A 183 1.95 18.05 -34.55
CA LYS A 183 3.00 18.28 -33.54
C LYS A 183 2.51 19.19 -32.41
N SER A 184 3.21 19.18 -31.29
CA SER A 184 2.99 20.14 -30.22
C SER A 184 3.43 21.54 -30.67
N LYS A 185 2.64 22.57 -30.37
CA LYS A 185 3.02 23.99 -30.54
C LYS A 185 3.95 24.48 -29.44
N LEU A 186 4.14 23.70 -28.38
CA LEU A 186 5.04 24.03 -27.29
C LEU A 186 6.48 23.77 -27.72
N SER A 187 7.37 24.68 -27.35
CA SER A 187 8.81 24.43 -27.40
C SER A 187 9.24 23.47 -26.28
N ASP A 188 10.36 22.75 -26.48
CA ASP A 188 10.93 21.84 -25.48
C ASP A 188 11.15 22.50 -24.12
N SER A 189 11.52 23.79 -24.12
CA SER A 189 11.71 24.59 -22.89
C SER A 189 10.39 24.81 -22.14
N GLN A 190 9.30 25.10 -22.87
CA GLN A 190 7.97 25.29 -22.29
C GLN A 190 7.40 23.97 -21.76
N GLU A 191 7.62 22.87 -22.49
CA GLU A 191 7.19 21.54 -22.06
C GLU A 191 7.94 21.11 -20.80
N LEU A 192 9.26 21.33 -20.74
CA LEU A 192 10.07 21.07 -19.55
C LEU A 192 9.65 21.94 -18.36
N MET A 193 9.32 23.22 -18.60
CA MET A 193 8.82 24.10 -17.54
C MET A 193 7.48 23.60 -17.01
N ALA A 194 6.55 23.21 -17.88
CA ALA A 194 5.27 22.65 -17.49
C ALA A 194 5.44 21.35 -16.69
N ALA A 195 6.36 20.47 -17.11
CA ALA A 195 6.71 19.24 -16.41
C ALA A 195 7.18 19.53 -14.97
N ARG A 196 8.08 20.50 -14.78
CA ARG A 196 8.59 20.91 -13.45
C ARG A 196 7.51 21.51 -12.56
N VAL A 197 6.66 22.37 -13.13
CA VAL A 197 5.53 22.97 -12.39
C VAL A 197 4.54 21.89 -11.95
N ALA A 198 4.19 20.96 -12.85
CA ALA A 198 3.32 19.84 -12.53
C ALA A 198 3.89 18.98 -11.39
N ALA A 199 5.19 18.66 -11.44
CA ALA A 199 5.86 17.92 -10.38
C ALA A 199 5.86 18.69 -9.04
N ALA A 200 6.15 20.00 -9.06
CA ALA A 200 6.14 20.83 -7.85
C ALA A 200 4.74 20.90 -7.21
N VAL A 201 3.69 21.08 -8.01
CA VAL A 201 2.30 21.07 -7.55
C VAL A 201 1.93 19.70 -6.98
N ALA A 202 2.30 18.61 -7.66
CA ALA A 202 2.05 17.25 -7.18
C ALA A 202 2.75 16.97 -5.83
N ILE A 203 4.01 17.39 -5.68
CA ILE A 203 4.74 17.30 -4.39
C ILE A 203 4.04 18.12 -3.31
N GLY A 204 3.59 19.34 -3.62
CA GLY A 204 2.87 20.18 -2.66
C GLY A 204 1.58 19.55 -2.16
N VAL A 205 0.77 19.00 -3.07
CA VAL A 205 -0.47 18.29 -2.73
C VAL A 205 -0.18 17.01 -1.94
N ALA A 206 0.79 16.21 -2.38
CA ALA A 206 1.18 14.98 -1.70
C ALA A 206 1.72 15.25 -0.29
N GLY A 207 2.53 16.28 -0.11
CA GLY A 207 3.04 16.70 1.20
C GLY A 207 1.93 17.17 2.13
N TYR A 208 0.98 17.96 1.62
CA TYR A 208 -0.19 18.39 2.40
C TYR A 208 -1.06 17.20 2.85
N LEU A 209 -1.36 16.28 1.94
CA LEU A 209 -2.12 15.07 2.25
C LEU A 209 -1.33 14.07 3.12
N GLY A 210 0.01 14.10 3.08
CA GLY A 210 0.86 13.31 3.97
C GLY A 210 0.81 13.79 5.42
N ILE A 211 0.74 15.11 5.63
CA ILE A 211 0.58 15.72 6.97
C ILE A 211 -0.85 15.54 7.49
N ASN A 212 -1.84 15.65 6.60
CA ASN A 212 -3.26 15.48 6.93
C ASN A 212 -3.84 14.24 6.22
N PRO A 213 -3.43 13.02 6.61
CA PRO A 213 -3.83 11.81 5.91
C PRO A 213 -5.34 11.60 5.99
N PRO A 214 -6.02 11.39 4.86
CA PRO A 214 -7.43 10.99 4.89
C PRO A 214 -7.54 9.61 5.53
N ALA A 215 -8.67 9.34 6.20
CA ALA A 215 -8.88 8.07 6.92
C ALA A 215 -8.87 6.80 6.03
N PHE A 216 -8.77 6.93 4.70
CA PHE A 216 -8.94 5.87 3.72
C PHE A 216 -7.82 5.78 2.65
N VAL A 217 -6.57 6.17 2.98
CA VAL A 217 -5.43 6.17 2.03
C VAL A 217 -5.30 4.87 1.21
N ALA A 218 -5.29 3.72 1.89
CA ALA A 218 -5.17 2.41 1.22
C ALA A 218 -6.34 2.13 0.26
N GLN A 219 -7.54 2.63 0.58
CA GLN A 219 -8.70 2.48 -0.28
C GLN A 219 -8.59 3.36 -1.52
N VAL A 220 -8.05 4.58 -1.41
CA VAL A 220 -7.81 5.47 -2.57
C VAL A 220 -6.91 4.79 -3.59
N VAL A 221 -5.85 4.12 -3.13
CA VAL A 221 -4.94 3.35 -4.00
C VAL A 221 -5.70 2.20 -4.67
N ALA A 222 -6.50 1.45 -3.92
CA ALA A 222 -7.33 0.37 -4.48
C ALA A 222 -8.33 0.88 -5.54
N PHE A 223 -8.96 2.04 -5.30
CA PHE A 223 -9.86 2.68 -6.26
C PHE A 223 -9.14 3.11 -7.54
N ALA A 224 -7.95 3.71 -7.41
CA ALA A 224 -7.14 4.11 -8.57
C ALA A 224 -6.77 2.91 -9.45
N PHE A 225 -6.31 1.81 -8.85
CA PHE A 225 -6.04 0.56 -9.58
C PHE A 225 -7.32 -0.06 -10.16
N GLY A 226 -8.43 -0.02 -9.43
CA GLY A 226 -9.72 -0.52 -9.91
C GLY A 226 -10.21 0.24 -11.15
N LEU A 227 -10.12 1.57 -11.14
CA LEU A 227 -10.47 2.42 -12.29
C LEU A 227 -9.54 2.18 -13.47
N ALA A 228 -8.23 2.05 -13.23
CA ALA A 228 -7.25 1.74 -14.29
C ALA A 228 -7.47 0.35 -14.89
N ALA A 229 -7.78 -0.65 -14.06
CA ALA A 229 -8.12 -2.00 -14.51
C ALA A 229 -9.41 -2.02 -15.34
N ALA A 230 -10.41 -1.20 -14.98
CA ALA A 230 -11.65 -1.10 -15.74
C ALA A 230 -11.52 -0.29 -17.04
N SER A 231 -10.45 0.49 -17.22
CA SER A 231 -10.27 1.38 -18.37
C SER A 231 -9.15 0.95 -19.31
N PHE A 232 -7.89 1.07 -18.90
CA PHE A 232 -6.74 0.93 -19.78
C PHE A 232 -6.44 -0.53 -20.09
N PHE A 233 -6.59 -1.42 -19.11
CA PHE A 233 -6.18 -2.82 -19.27
C PHE A 233 -6.92 -3.52 -20.43
N PRO A 234 -8.27 -3.49 -20.52
CA PRO A 234 -8.98 -4.12 -21.64
C PRO A 234 -8.64 -3.51 -23.00
N VAL A 235 -8.45 -2.19 -23.08
CA VAL A 235 -8.07 -1.52 -24.34
C VAL A 235 -6.71 -1.97 -24.81
N ILE A 236 -5.71 -2.02 -23.91
CA ILE A 236 -4.35 -2.44 -24.24
C ILE A 236 -4.35 -3.90 -24.71
N ILE A 237 -5.02 -4.79 -23.96
CA ILE A 237 -5.10 -6.21 -24.32
C ILE A 237 -5.78 -6.38 -25.68
N ASN A 238 -6.95 -5.79 -25.90
CA ASN A 238 -7.66 -5.95 -27.17
C ASN A 238 -6.95 -5.24 -28.32
N GLY A 239 -6.28 -4.10 -28.08
CA GLY A 239 -5.52 -3.39 -29.10
C GLY A 239 -4.31 -4.17 -29.62
N VAL A 240 -3.69 -5.00 -28.77
CA VAL A 240 -2.54 -5.84 -29.15
C VAL A 240 -3.00 -7.21 -29.69
N PHE A 241 -4.05 -7.81 -29.13
CA PHE A 241 -4.42 -9.20 -29.42
C PHE A 241 -5.64 -9.37 -30.33
N ASP A 242 -6.47 -8.34 -30.54
CA ASP A 242 -7.62 -8.37 -31.42
C ASP A 242 -7.46 -7.40 -32.60
N LYS A 243 -7.14 -7.94 -33.78
CA LYS A 243 -7.00 -7.17 -35.03
C LYS A 243 -8.25 -6.37 -35.40
N ARG A 244 -9.43 -6.77 -34.91
CA ARG A 244 -10.70 -6.11 -35.24
C ARG A 244 -11.08 -5.00 -34.26
N MET A 245 -10.32 -4.83 -33.18
CA MET A 245 -10.55 -3.75 -32.23
C MET A 245 -10.37 -2.39 -32.91
N ASN A 246 -11.32 -1.48 -32.69
CA ASN A 246 -11.34 -0.16 -33.29
C ASN A 246 -11.59 0.93 -32.24
N LYS A 247 -11.47 2.19 -32.65
CA LYS A 247 -11.61 3.34 -31.75
C LYS A 247 -12.97 3.40 -31.04
N GLU A 248 -14.05 3.05 -31.74
CA GLU A 248 -15.42 3.12 -31.20
C GLU A 248 -15.62 2.07 -30.10
N GLY A 249 -15.16 0.83 -30.34
CA GLY A 249 -15.18 -0.23 -29.34
C GLY A 249 -14.35 0.12 -28.10
N ALA A 250 -13.14 0.66 -28.31
CA ALA A 250 -12.27 1.08 -27.22
C ALA A 250 -12.90 2.21 -26.38
N ILE A 251 -13.44 3.25 -27.00
CA ILE A 251 -14.06 4.39 -26.30
C ILE A 251 -15.32 3.94 -25.55
N ALA A 252 -16.19 3.16 -26.19
CA ALA A 252 -17.41 2.65 -25.56
C ALA A 252 -17.10 1.75 -24.36
N GLY A 253 -16.12 0.84 -24.50
CA GLY A 253 -15.65 -0.01 -23.43
C GLY A 253 -15.09 0.80 -22.25
N MET A 254 -14.20 1.77 -22.54
CA MET A 254 -13.64 2.67 -21.51
C MET A 254 -14.73 3.44 -20.78
N ALA A 255 -15.69 4.01 -21.51
CA ALA A 255 -16.78 4.79 -20.94
C ALA A 255 -17.63 3.92 -20.00
N VAL A 256 -18.03 2.71 -20.42
CA VAL A 256 -18.84 1.81 -19.58
C VAL A 256 -18.06 1.31 -18.38
N GLY A 257 -16.83 0.82 -18.57
CA GLY A 257 -15.99 0.31 -17.49
C GLY A 257 -15.68 1.37 -16.43
N LEU A 258 -15.31 2.58 -16.86
CA LEU A 258 -15.05 3.71 -15.97
C LEU A 258 -16.32 4.17 -15.27
N ALA A 259 -17.40 4.42 -16.01
CA ALA A 259 -18.64 4.93 -15.43
C ALA A 259 -19.20 3.96 -14.39
N PHE A 260 -19.27 2.66 -14.71
CA PHE A 260 -19.75 1.65 -13.77
C PHE A 260 -18.89 1.63 -12.49
N THR A 261 -17.58 1.53 -12.64
CA THR A 261 -16.64 1.44 -11.50
C THR A 261 -16.70 2.70 -10.64
N PHE A 262 -16.70 3.87 -11.28
CA PHE A 262 -16.75 5.16 -10.60
C PHE A 262 -18.07 5.36 -9.85
N ILE A 263 -19.21 5.13 -10.51
CA ILE A 263 -20.54 5.24 -9.90
C ILE A 263 -20.65 4.29 -8.71
N TYR A 264 -20.20 3.05 -8.84
CA TYR A 264 -20.26 2.08 -7.74
C TYR A 264 -19.44 2.52 -6.52
N ILE A 265 -18.24 3.07 -6.74
CA ILE A 265 -17.39 3.62 -5.68
C ILE A 265 -18.11 4.79 -5.00
N VAL A 266 -18.66 5.73 -5.79
CA VAL A 266 -19.39 6.88 -5.25
C VAL A 266 -20.56 6.44 -4.37
N LEU A 267 -21.38 5.51 -4.86
CA LEU A 267 -22.55 5.02 -4.13
C LEU A 267 -22.21 4.33 -2.80
N ASN A 268 -21.19 3.47 -2.79
CA ASN A 268 -20.87 2.68 -1.59
C ASN A 268 -19.93 3.39 -0.59
N VAL A 269 -19.18 4.41 -1.04
CA VAL A 269 -18.20 5.10 -0.17
C VAL A 269 -18.71 6.46 0.29
N PHE A 270 -19.41 7.19 -0.57
CA PHE A 270 -19.81 8.58 -0.31
C PHE A 270 -21.31 8.75 -0.05
N VAL A 271 -22.17 7.94 -0.66
CA VAL A 271 -23.64 8.05 -0.48
C VAL A 271 -24.13 7.18 0.67
N ASP A 272 -23.92 5.86 0.60
CA ASP A 272 -24.40 4.94 1.61
C ASP A 272 -23.37 3.88 1.98
N LYS A 273 -22.87 4.01 3.21
CA LYS A 273 -21.86 3.13 3.80
C LYS A 273 -22.47 1.88 4.46
N THR A 274 -23.80 1.78 4.53
CA THR A 274 -24.49 0.64 5.16
C THR A 274 -24.53 -0.61 4.27
N GLY A 275 -24.14 -0.48 2.99
CA GLY A 275 -24.00 -1.60 2.06
C GLY A 275 -25.20 -1.84 1.15
N THR A 276 -26.17 -0.93 1.10
CA THR A 276 -27.38 -1.04 0.25
C THR A 276 -27.05 -1.24 -1.23
N TYR A 277 -25.99 -0.60 -1.72
CA TYR A 277 -25.56 -0.68 -3.13
C TYR A 277 -24.50 -1.75 -3.38
N THR A 278 -24.20 -2.60 -2.40
CA THR A 278 -23.19 -3.64 -2.56
C THR A 278 -23.75 -4.77 -3.42
N MET A 279 -23.18 -4.96 -4.61
CA MET A 279 -23.54 -6.03 -5.53
C MET A 279 -22.69 -7.28 -5.25
N PHE A 280 -23.33 -8.44 -5.19
CA PHE A 280 -22.68 -9.75 -5.07
C PHE A 280 -21.69 -9.87 -3.88
N GLY A 281 -21.85 -9.05 -2.84
CA GLY A 281 -20.93 -8.99 -1.70
C GLY A 281 -19.56 -8.38 -2.01
N ILE A 282 -19.38 -7.75 -3.18
CA ILE A 282 -18.10 -7.18 -3.61
C ILE A 282 -17.95 -5.78 -3.01
N LYS A 283 -16.94 -5.60 -2.16
CA LYS A 283 -16.59 -4.28 -1.61
C LYS A 283 -16.17 -3.32 -2.72
N ALA A 284 -16.42 -2.03 -2.53
CA ALA A 284 -16.03 -0.97 -3.48
C ALA A 284 -14.54 -1.03 -3.88
N THR A 285 -13.66 -1.50 -3.00
CA THR A 285 -12.23 -1.64 -3.27
C THR A 285 -11.90 -2.70 -4.33
N GLY A 286 -12.81 -3.65 -4.61
CA GLY A 286 -12.61 -4.75 -5.55
C GLY A 286 -13.48 -4.70 -6.80
N ILE A 287 -14.38 -3.70 -6.93
CA ILE A 287 -15.36 -3.68 -8.02
C ILE A 287 -14.75 -3.47 -9.41
N GLY A 288 -13.53 -2.93 -9.49
CA GLY A 288 -12.83 -2.67 -10.75
C GLY A 288 -12.71 -3.89 -11.66
N THR A 289 -12.64 -5.11 -11.10
CA THR A 289 -12.63 -6.35 -11.89
C THR A 289 -13.95 -6.56 -12.65
N VAL A 290 -15.09 -6.21 -12.04
CA VAL A 290 -16.39 -6.29 -12.72
C VAL A 290 -16.49 -5.23 -13.81
N GLY A 291 -16.02 -4.00 -13.52
CA GLY A 291 -15.92 -2.94 -14.53
C GLY A 291 -15.05 -3.32 -15.73
N MET A 292 -13.93 -4.00 -15.48
CA MET A 292 -13.05 -4.56 -16.51
C MET A 292 -13.76 -5.61 -17.37
N LEU A 293 -14.53 -6.52 -16.78
CA LEU A 293 -15.30 -7.51 -17.53
C LEU A 293 -16.38 -6.85 -18.40
N LEU A 294 -17.09 -5.87 -17.85
CA LEU A 294 -18.08 -5.10 -18.61
C LEU A 294 -17.43 -4.36 -19.78
N HIS A 295 -16.25 -3.79 -19.56
CA HIS A 295 -15.47 -3.18 -20.63
C HIS A 295 -15.18 -4.20 -21.73
N PHE A 296 -14.60 -5.36 -21.42
CA PHE A 296 -14.30 -6.39 -22.43
C PHE A 296 -15.53 -6.75 -23.27
N VAL A 297 -16.67 -6.95 -22.61
CA VAL A 297 -17.93 -7.29 -23.26
C VAL A 297 -18.36 -6.16 -24.21
N VAL A 298 -18.45 -4.92 -23.72
CA VAL A 298 -18.91 -3.79 -24.52
C VAL A 298 -17.95 -3.49 -25.67
N ALA A 299 -16.65 -3.46 -25.42
CA ALA A 299 -15.65 -3.21 -26.44
C ALA A 299 -15.70 -4.29 -27.54
N TYR A 300 -15.86 -5.55 -27.17
CA TYR A 300 -16.01 -6.64 -28.12
C TYR A 300 -17.25 -6.43 -29.00
N PHE A 301 -18.44 -6.25 -28.42
CA PHE A 301 -19.65 -6.10 -29.23
C PHE A 301 -19.65 -4.84 -30.10
N VAL A 302 -19.24 -3.69 -29.54
CA VAL A 302 -19.22 -2.41 -30.28
C VAL A 302 -18.19 -2.44 -31.41
N SER A 303 -16.99 -3.02 -31.20
CA SER A 303 -15.99 -3.12 -32.27
C SER A 303 -16.45 -3.97 -33.45
N ARG A 304 -17.26 -5.02 -33.21
CA ARG A 304 -17.84 -5.85 -34.27
C ARG A 304 -19.03 -5.21 -34.96
N ALA A 305 -19.81 -4.41 -34.23
CA ALA A 305 -20.96 -3.68 -34.76
C ALA A 305 -20.56 -2.43 -35.57
N THR A 306 -19.30 -1.97 -35.46
CA THR A 306 -18.79 -0.77 -36.13
C THR A 306 -17.76 -1.10 -37.21
N ALA A 307 -17.38 -0.09 -38.01
CA ALA A 307 -16.49 -0.25 -39.15
C ALA A 307 -15.14 -0.88 -38.78
N ALA A 308 -14.61 -1.71 -39.69
CA ALA A 308 -13.30 -2.32 -39.50
C ALA A 308 -12.18 -1.27 -39.45
N PRO A 309 -11.17 -1.48 -38.60
CA PRO A 309 -9.96 -0.68 -38.71
C PRO A 309 -9.35 -0.90 -40.11
N PRO A 310 -8.73 0.14 -40.71
CA PRO A 310 -8.03 0.03 -41.98
C PRO A 310 -7.02 -1.13 -42.01
N GLN A 311 -6.78 -1.69 -43.20
CA GLN A 311 -5.97 -2.91 -43.35
C GLN A 311 -4.52 -2.69 -42.87
N ASP A 312 -3.94 -1.53 -43.15
CA ASP A 312 -2.62 -1.12 -42.69
C ASP A 312 -2.48 -1.15 -41.17
N ILE A 313 -3.54 -0.80 -40.42
CA ILE A 313 -3.56 -0.88 -38.96
C ILE A 313 -3.64 -2.34 -38.50
N GLN A 314 -4.42 -3.17 -39.16
CA GLN A 314 -4.51 -4.60 -38.84
C GLN A 314 -3.17 -5.31 -39.07
N ASP A 315 -2.52 -4.98 -40.18
CA ASP A 315 -1.21 -5.51 -40.55
C ASP A 315 -0.13 -5.02 -39.56
N MET A 316 -0.21 -3.76 -39.10
CA MET A 316 0.67 -3.25 -38.05
C MET A 316 0.54 -4.04 -36.75
N VAL A 317 -0.70 -4.30 -36.29
CA VAL A 317 -0.96 -5.09 -35.07
C VAL A 317 -0.42 -6.52 -35.22
N GLU A 318 -0.61 -7.13 -36.39
CA GLU A 318 -0.09 -8.47 -36.69
C GLU A 318 1.45 -8.51 -36.66
N ASN A 319 2.11 -7.51 -37.25
CA ASN A 319 3.56 -7.39 -37.26
C ASN A 319 4.16 -7.13 -35.87
N ILE A 320 3.43 -6.46 -34.97
CA ILE A 320 3.85 -6.29 -33.56
C ILE A 320 3.77 -7.63 -32.82
N ARG A 321 2.78 -8.46 -33.15
CA ARG A 321 2.55 -9.75 -32.49
C ARG A 321 3.50 -10.85 -32.98
N ILE A 322 3.84 -10.84 -34.25
CA ILE A 322 4.72 -11.85 -34.87
C ILE A 322 6.10 -11.24 -35.06
N PRO A 323 7.10 -11.57 -34.21
CA PRO A 323 8.44 -11.00 -34.35
C PRO A 323 9.04 -11.37 -35.71
N ARG A 324 9.74 -10.40 -36.33
CA ARG A 324 10.45 -10.59 -37.60
C ARG A 324 11.39 -11.80 -37.49
N GLY A 325 11.07 -12.87 -38.21
CA GLY A 325 11.84 -14.12 -38.21
C GLY A 325 11.09 -15.37 -37.71
N ALA A 326 9.89 -15.22 -37.15
CA ALA A 326 9.00 -16.37 -36.95
C ALA A 326 8.44 -16.80 -38.32
N ALA A 327 8.90 -17.95 -38.83
CA ALA A 327 8.40 -18.49 -40.09
C ALA A 327 6.86 -18.61 -40.06
N PRO A 328 6.15 -18.30 -41.17
CA PRO A 328 4.72 -18.54 -41.23
C PRO A 328 4.50 -20.05 -41.07
N SER A 329 3.81 -20.45 -40.00
CA SER A 329 3.40 -21.85 -39.83
C SER A 329 2.48 -22.20 -40.99
N THR A 330 2.98 -23.03 -41.90
CA THR A 330 2.22 -23.65 -42.98
C THR A 330 1.14 -24.53 -42.39
N HIS A 331 -0.04 -23.97 -42.14
CA HIS A 331 -1.26 -24.75 -42.02
C HIS A 331 -2.00 -24.65 -43.35
N ALA A 332 -1.52 -25.45 -44.30
CA ALA A 332 -2.39 -26.03 -45.31
C ALA A 332 -3.14 -27.18 -44.64
N HIS A 333 -4.46 -27.05 -44.51
CA HIS A 333 -5.44 -28.13 -44.58
C HIS A 333 -6.83 -27.52 -44.75
#